data_AF-A0A660ZPX8-F1
#
_entry.id   AF-A0A660ZPX8-F1
#
_cell.length_a   1.000
_cell.length_b   1.000
_cell.length_c   1.000
_cell.angle_alpha   90.00
_cell.angle_beta   90.00
_cell.angle_gamma   90.00
#
_symmetry.space_group_name_H-M   'P 1'
#
loop_
_entity.id
_entity.type
_entity.pdbx_description
1 polymer ?
#
loop_
_entity_poly.entity_id
_entity_poly.type
_entity_poly.pdbx_seq_one_letter_code
_entity_poly.pdbx_strand_id
1 'polypeptide(L)'
;MARFISALLIAMAFLPAVAAAQTATVFVDPYPSPYIADWEVQSGIFQLTVMNDAVGQELVVVLTVQDSGGRQLLKATSEPEFFSANETRIITSVSELGGALDYDSGFGDDILRTGRFPEGEFRICVRLDDAFGTPLGPE
;
A
#
# COMPACT_ATOMS: atom_id res chain seq x y z
N MET A 1 -29.02 -33.98 53.99
CA MET A 1 -27.57 -34.29 53.96
C MET A 1 -27.22 -34.61 52.51
N ALA A 2 -26.32 -33.82 51.89
CA ALA A 2 -25.65 -34.04 50.59
C ALA A 2 -26.52 -34.14 49.30
N ARG A 3 -26.16 -33.60 48.13
CA ARG A 3 -25.05 -32.78 47.62
C ARG A 3 -25.52 -32.30 46.23
N PHE A 4 -25.69 -30.99 46.03
CA PHE A 4 -25.84 -30.41 44.68
C PHE A 4 -24.44 -30.33 44.06
N ILE A 5 -24.12 -31.23 43.13
CA ILE A 5 -22.92 -31.11 42.31
C ILE A 5 -23.26 -30.16 41.17
N SER A 6 -23.01 -28.87 41.38
CA SER A 6 -23.03 -27.88 40.30
C SER A 6 -21.83 -28.14 39.39
N ALA A 7 -22.09 -28.67 38.20
CA ALA A 7 -21.11 -28.76 37.12
C ALA A 7 -20.79 -27.34 36.64
N LEU A 8 -19.61 -26.85 37.00
CA LEU A 8 -19.04 -25.59 36.53
C LEU A 8 -18.68 -25.74 35.05
N LEU A 9 -19.56 -25.27 34.16
CA LEU A 9 -19.30 -25.14 32.73
C LEU A 9 -18.23 -24.04 32.56
N ILE A 10 -17.00 -24.44 32.23
CA ILE A 10 -15.94 -23.52 31.83
C ILE A 10 -16.29 -23.01 30.43
N ALA A 11 -16.87 -21.81 30.36
CA ALA A 11 -17.00 -21.07 29.11
C ALA A 11 -15.60 -20.64 28.67
N MET A 12 -14.99 -21.43 27.79
CA MET A 12 -13.73 -21.08 27.14
C MET A 12 -14.05 -19.93 26.17
N ALA A 13 -13.79 -18.70 26.61
CA ALA A 13 -13.93 -17.51 25.78
C ALA A 13 -12.90 -17.59 24.64
N PHE A 14 -13.35 -17.90 23.43
CA PHE A 14 -12.59 -17.65 22.22
C PHE A 14 -12.52 -16.13 22.04
N LEU A 15 -11.44 -15.52 22.52
CA LEU A 15 -11.11 -14.17 22.11
C LEU A 15 -10.77 -14.20 20.62
N PRO A 16 -11.36 -13.33 19.78
CA PRO A 16 -10.92 -13.21 18.41
C PRO A 16 -9.44 -12.80 18.43
N ALA A 17 -8.58 -13.60 17.83
CA ALA A 17 -7.23 -13.16 17.52
C ALA A 17 -7.38 -11.99 16.56
N VAL A 18 -7.01 -10.79 17.00
CA VAL A 18 -6.79 -9.67 16.08
C VAL A 18 -5.64 -10.12 15.20
N ALA A 19 -5.93 -10.49 13.95
CA ALA A 19 -4.90 -10.82 13.00
C ALA A 19 -4.04 -9.57 12.83
N ALA A 20 -2.74 -9.71 13.11
CA ALA A 20 -1.79 -8.67 12.79
C ALA A 20 -1.84 -8.42 11.28
N ALA A 21 -2.17 -7.19 10.90
CA ALA A 21 -2.35 -6.78 9.52
C ALA A 21 -1.29 -5.76 9.15
N GLN A 22 -0.84 -5.80 7.91
CA GLN A 22 0.06 -4.79 7.37
C GLN A 22 -0.77 -3.53 7.10
N THR A 23 -0.14 -2.36 7.26
CA THR A 23 -0.78 -1.10 6.89
C THR A 23 0.11 -0.32 5.94
N ALA A 24 -0.53 0.31 4.95
CA ALA A 24 0.11 1.24 4.04
C ALA A 24 -0.69 2.55 4.06
N THR A 25 -0.02 3.64 4.41
CA THR A 25 -0.62 4.98 4.39
C THR A 25 0.12 5.83 3.40
N VAL A 26 -0.59 6.36 2.41
CA VAL A 26 -0.04 7.27 1.41
C VAL A 26 -0.47 8.70 1.73
N PHE A 27 0.49 9.61 1.66
CA PHE A 27 0.29 11.05 1.65
C PHE A 27 0.78 11.59 0.30
N VAL A 28 0.01 12.52 -0.26
CA VAL A 28 0.34 13.23 -1.48
C VAL A 28 0.01 14.69 -1.26
N ASP A 29 0.89 15.58 -1.71
CA ASP A 29 0.60 17.02 -1.75
C ASP A 29 -0.73 17.25 -2.51
N PRO A 30 -1.71 17.99 -1.96
CA PRO A 30 -2.94 18.34 -2.67
C PRO A 30 -2.72 19.13 -3.96
N TYR A 31 -1.57 19.80 -4.11
CA TYR A 31 -1.18 20.57 -5.29
C TYR A 31 0.23 20.18 -5.74
N PRO A 32 0.44 18.92 -6.14
CA PRO A 32 1.78 18.42 -6.41
C PRO A 32 2.34 19.04 -7.70
N SER A 33 3.67 19.00 -7.85
CA SER A 33 4.31 19.40 -9.11
C SER A 33 3.79 18.54 -10.26
N PRO A 34 3.52 19.11 -11.45
CA PRO A 34 3.14 18.32 -12.61
C PRO A 34 4.33 17.57 -13.23
N TYR A 35 5.58 17.90 -12.89
CA TYR A 35 6.77 17.33 -13.55
C TYR A 35 7.19 16.01 -12.91
N ILE A 36 7.30 14.94 -13.70
CA ILE A 36 7.69 13.61 -13.21
C ILE A 36 9.03 13.64 -12.45
N ALA A 37 10.00 14.40 -12.97
CA ALA A 37 11.32 14.53 -12.35
C ALA A 37 11.27 15.03 -10.91
N ASP A 38 10.26 15.84 -10.54
CA ASP A 38 10.12 16.31 -9.16
C ASP A 38 9.65 15.19 -8.23
N TRP A 39 8.78 14.30 -8.69
CA TRP A 39 8.31 13.15 -7.91
C TRP A 39 9.42 12.13 -7.63
N GLU A 40 10.41 12.06 -8.52
CA GLU A 40 11.53 11.13 -8.39
C GLU A 40 12.56 11.54 -7.33
N VAL A 41 12.69 12.84 -7.05
CA VAL A 41 13.80 13.37 -6.23
C VAL A 41 13.38 14.28 -5.07
N GLN A 42 12.18 14.87 -5.10
CA GLN A 42 11.75 15.82 -4.06
C GLN A 42 10.96 15.12 -2.97
N SER A 43 11.49 15.14 -1.75
CA SER A 43 10.73 14.77 -0.55
C SER A 43 9.57 15.75 -0.32
N GLY A 44 8.36 15.24 -0.07
CA GLY A 44 7.20 16.05 0.33
C GLY A 44 6.06 16.08 -0.69
N ILE A 45 6.31 15.71 -1.95
CA ILE A 45 5.23 15.49 -2.93
C ILE A 45 4.49 14.19 -2.64
N PHE A 46 5.25 13.16 -2.25
CA PHE A 46 4.77 11.82 -1.96
C PHE A 46 5.42 11.32 -0.68
N GLN A 47 4.65 10.61 0.15
CA GLN A 47 5.19 9.82 1.24
C GLN A 47 4.33 8.57 1.44
N LEU A 48 4.96 7.41 1.44
CA LEU A 48 4.34 6.15 1.79
C LEU A 48 4.93 5.63 3.10
N THR A 49 4.07 5.38 4.08
CA THR A 49 4.44 4.70 5.31
C THR A 49 3.91 3.28 5.26
N VAL A 50 4.81 2.29 5.29
CA VAL A 50 4.48 0.86 5.35
C VAL A 50 4.83 0.34 6.73
N MET A 51 3.89 -0.33 7.39
CA MET A 51 4.09 -0.95 8.70
C MET A 51 3.69 -2.42 8.64
N ASN A 52 4.62 -3.31 9.01
CA ASN A 52 4.38 -4.74 9.12
C ASN A 52 4.15 -5.13 10.58
N ASP A 53 2.90 -5.09 11.05
CA ASP A 53 2.58 -5.53 12.42
C ASP A 53 2.58 -7.06 12.58
N ALA A 54 2.78 -7.82 11.49
CA ALA A 54 2.77 -9.28 11.50
C ALA A 54 4.17 -9.88 11.67
N VAL A 55 4.30 -11.16 11.34
CA VAL A 55 5.61 -11.83 11.27
C VAL A 55 6.46 -11.25 10.14
N GLY A 56 7.79 -11.42 10.25
CA GLY A 56 8.69 -10.97 9.19
C GLY A 56 8.39 -11.68 7.87
N GLN A 57 8.24 -10.91 6.80
CA GLN A 57 7.87 -11.42 5.46
C GLN A 57 8.31 -10.45 4.37
N GLU A 58 8.31 -10.93 3.12
CA GLU A 58 8.47 -10.08 1.95
C GLU A 58 7.14 -9.40 1.61
N LEU A 59 7.21 -8.09 1.39
CA LEU A 59 6.09 -7.26 0.97
C LEU A 59 6.38 -6.63 -0.38
N VAL A 60 5.36 -6.55 -1.20
CA VAL A 60 5.35 -5.84 -2.49
C VAL A 60 4.38 -4.67 -2.38
N VAL A 61 4.83 -3.47 -2.71
CA VAL A 61 3.98 -2.28 -2.78
C VAL A 61 3.37 -2.19 -4.17
N VAL A 62 2.04 -2.16 -4.24
CA VAL A 62 1.30 -1.90 -5.48
C VAL A 62 0.64 -0.53 -5.39
N LEU A 63 1.08 0.39 -6.22
CA LEU A 63 0.51 1.73 -6.35
C LEU A 63 -0.27 1.82 -7.65
N THR A 64 -1.50 2.34 -7.60
CA THR A 64 -2.30 2.61 -8.78
C THR A 64 -2.75 4.06 -8.81
N VAL A 65 -2.68 4.68 -9.99
CA VAL A 65 -3.29 6.00 -10.26
C VAL A 65 -4.55 5.77 -11.07
N GLN A 66 -5.66 6.38 -10.65
CA GLN A 66 -6.95 6.31 -11.33
C GLN A 66 -7.47 7.71 -11.66
N ASP A 67 -8.20 7.85 -12.76
CA ASP A 67 -8.99 9.04 -13.02
C ASP A 67 -10.27 9.10 -12.14
N SER A 68 -11.02 10.20 -12.24
CA SER A 68 -12.28 10.38 -11.52
C SER A 68 -13.37 9.36 -11.90
N GLY A 69 -13.23 8.69 -13.04
CA GLY A 69 -14.10 7.60 -13.49
C GLY A 69 -13.68 6.22 -12.97
N GLY A 70 -12.57 6.12 -12.23
CA GLY A 70 -12.03 4.86 -11.71
C GLY A 70 -11.21 4.06 -12.73
N ARG A 71 -10.92 4.61 -13.92
CA ARG A 71 -10.05 3.95 -14.88
C ARG A 71 -8.61 4.02 -14.37
N GLN A 72 -7.93 2.89 -14.31
CA GLN A 72 -6.51 2.82 -13.97
C GLN A 72 -5.68 3.42 -15.11
N LEU A 73 -4.86 4.42 -14.78
CA LEU A 73 -3.97 5.14 -15.69
C LEU A 73 -2.52 4.65 -15.57
N LEU A 74 -2.15 4.24 -14.37
CA LEU A 74 -0.80 3.80 -14.02
C LEU A 74 -0.88 2.72 -12.95
N LYS A 75 -0.03 1.71 -13.06
CA LYS A 75 0.26 0.76 -12.00
C LYS A 75 1.78 0.65 -11.82
N ALA A 76 2.25 0.92 -10.61
CA ALA A 76 3.62 0.67 -10.19
C ALA A 76 3.63 -0.50 -9.20
N THR A 77 4.62 -1.38 -9.34
CA THR A 77 4.82 -2.54 -8.46
C THR A 77 6.28 -2.55 -8.04
N SER A 78 6.56 -2.47 -6.73
CA SER A 78 7.93 -2.55 -6.22
C SER A 78 8.52 -3.94 -6.44
N GLU A 79 9.84 -4.05 -6.30
CA GLU A 79 10.44 -5.36 -6.02
C GLU A 79 9.99 -5.86 -4.63
N PRO A 80 9.96 -7.18 -4.38
CA PRO A 80 9.73 -7.71 -3.05
C PRO A 80 10.83 -7.27 -2.08
N GLU A 81 10.44 -6.70 -0.94
CA GLU A 81 11.37 -6.30 0.10
C GLU A 81 11.00 -6.95 1.43
N PHE A 82 12.00 -7.41 2.17
CA PHE A 82 11.76 -8.00 3.48
C PHE A 82 11.47 -6.92 4.53
N PHE A 83 10.38 -7.11 5.28
CA PHE A 83 10.00 -6.32 6.45
C PHE A 83 10.04 -7.22 7.67
N SER A 84 10.84 -6.86 8.67
CA SER A 84 10.85 -7.52 9.97
C SER A 84 9.52 -7.34 10.70
N ALA A 85 9.27 -8.15 11.71
CA ALA A 85 8.09 -8.00 12.55
C ALA A 85 8.10 -6.66 13.29
N ASN A 86 6.99 -5.92 13.22
CA ASN A 86 6.81 -4.55 13.72
C ASN A 86 7.77 -3.51 13.09
N GLU A 87 8.26 -3.78 11.87
CA GLU A 87 9.06 -2.80 11.13
C GLU A 87 8.15 -1.75 10.48
N THR A 88 8.53 -0.48 10.62
CA THR A 88 7.95 0.64 9.87
C THR A 88 9.00 1.22 8.93
N ARG A 89 8.66 1.28 7.64
CA ARG A 89 9.49 1.93 6.61
C ARG A 89 8.74 3.14 6.06
N ILE A 90 9.47 4.25 5.89
CA ILE A 90 8.95 5.46 5.27
C ILE A 90 9.67 5.62 3.94
N ILE A 91 8.89 5.73 2.87
CA ILE A 91 9.34 5.85 1.50
C ILE A 91 8.96 7.24 1.03
N THR A 92 9.95 8.05 0.64
CA THR A 92 9.75 9.50 0.43
C THR A 92 9.79 9.94 -1.02
N SER A 93 10.10 9.02 -1.92
CA SER A 93 10.10 9.24 -3.37
C SER A 93 9.63 7.99 -4.10
N VAL A 94 9.07 8.16 -5.30
CA VAL A 94 8.62 7.01 -6.09
C VAL A 94 9.80 6.18 -6.64
N SER A 95 10.99 6.78 -6.75
CA SER A 95 12.20 6.11 -7.22
C SER A 95 12.73 5.09 -6.21
N GLU A 96 12.45 5.28 -4.91
CA GLU A 96 12.78 4.32 -3.84
C GLU A 96 12.00 3.00 -3.95
N LEU A 97 10.83 2.99 -4.60
CA LEU A 97 10.02 1.76 -4.75
C LEU A 97 10.61 0.76 -5.75
N GLY A 98 11.37 1.26 -6.74
CA GLY A 98 11.88 0.43 -7.83
C GLY A 98 10.80 -0.37 -8.58
N GLY A 99 11.23 -1.44 -9.26
CA GLY A 99 10.34 -2.44 -9.85
C GLY A 99 9.74 -2.07 -11.21
N ALA A 100 8.50 -2.53 -11.44
CA ALA A 100 7.81 -2.47 -12.72
C ALA A 100 6.79 -1.34 -12.76
N LEU A 101 6.68 -0.70 -13.93
CA LEU A 101 5.76 0.40 -14.19
C LEU A 101 4.97 0.12 -15.46
N ASP A 102 3.64 0.19 -15.36
CA ASP A 102 2.71 0.00 -16.46
C ASP A 102 1.80 1.21 -16.60
N TYR A 103 1.56 1.64 -17.84
CA TYR A 103 0.79 2.83 -18.19
C TYR A 103 -0.36 2.46 -19.11
N ASP A 104 -1.51 3.12 -18.91
CA ASP A 104 -2.50 3.26 -19.98
C ASP A 104 -1.84 3.97 -21.17
N SER A 105 -1.99 3.43 -22.38
CA SER A 105 -1.18 3.85 -23.54
C SER A 105 -1.27 5.36 -23.82
N GLY A 106 -2.48 5.95 -23.72
CA GLY A 106 -2.64 7.39 -23.95
C GLY A 106 -2.02 8.24 -22.84
N PHE A 107 -2.15 7.80 -21.60
CA PHE A 107 -1.57 8.49 -20.44
C PHE A 107 -0.03 8.43 -20.46
N GLY A 108 0.53 7.26 -20.78
CA GLY A 108 1.96 7.04 -20.92
C GLY A 108 2.57 7.88 -22.05
N ASP A 109 1.92 7.92 -23.23
CA ASP A 109 2.39 8.71 -24.37
C ASP A 109 2.49 10.20 -24.05
N ASP A 110 1.52 10.75 -23.32
CA ASP A 110 1.55 12.16 -22.90
C ASP A 110 2.66 12.44 -21.89
N ILE A 111 2.87 11.54 -20.93
CA ILE A 111 3.97 11.66 -19.96
C ILE A 111 5.32 11.58 -20.69
N LEU A 112 5.53 10.59 -21.55
CA LEU A 112 6.78 10.40 -22.28
C LEU A 112 7.10 11.59 -23.20
N ARG A 113 6.07 12.21 -23.79
CA ARG A 113 6.24 13.36 -24.68
C ARG A 113 6.51 14.67 -23.93
N THR A 114 5.93 14.85 -22.74
CA THR A 114 5.94 16.14 -22.05
C THR A 114 6.80 16.18 -20.79
N GLY A 115 7.14 15.01 -20.22
CA GLY A 115 7.75 14.87 -18.90
C GLY A 115 6.82 15.27 -17.76
N ARG A 116 5.50 15.35 -18.00
CA ARG A 116 4.51 15.86 -17.05
C ARG A 116 3.31 14.93 -16.92
N PHE A 117 2.75 14.87 -15.72
CA PHE A 117 1.40 14.36 -15.55
C PHE A 117 0.40 15.24 -16.32
N PRO A 118 -0.53 14.65 -17.09
CA PRO A 118 -1.65 15.37 -17.69
C PRO A 118 -2.48 16.12 -16.62
N GLU A 119 -3.12 17.22 -17.01
CA GLU A 119 -4.04 17.93 -16.12
C GLU A 119 -5.26 17.06 -15.79
N GLY A 120 -5.67 17.04 -14.52
CA GLY A 120 -6.83 16.29 -14.08
C GLY A 120 -6.88 16.04 -12.57
N GLU A 121 -7.99 15.48 -12.12
CA GLU A 121 -8.10 14.91 -10.77
C GLU A 121 -7.76 13.43 -10.81
N PHE A 122 -6.84 13.02 -9.96
CA PHE A 122 -6.39 11.64 -9.86
C PHE A 122 -6.53 11.12 -8.45
N ARG A 123 -6.77 9.82 -8.33
CA ARG A 123 -6.73 9.09 -7.07
C ARG A 123 -5.52 8.18 -7.07
N ILE A 124 -4.71 8.28 -6.02
CA ILE A 124 -3.61 7.34 -5.75
C ILE A 124 -4.12 6.34 -4.72
N CYS A 125 -4.04 5.05 -5.06
CA CYS A 125 -4.34 3.95 -4.17
C CYS A 125 -3.08 3.11 -3.96
N VAL A 126 -2.90 2.62 -2.73
CA VAL A 126 -1.79 1.73 -2.37
C VAL A 126 -2.36 0.48 -1.73
N ARG A 127 -1.83 -0.67 -2.14
CA ARG A 127 -2.09 -1.98 -1.57
C ARG A 127 -0.76 -2.70 -1.34
N LEU A 128 -0.73 -3.56 -0.33
CA LEU A 128 0.40 -4.43 -0.06
C LEU A 128 0.07 -5.84 -0.52
N ASP A 129 1.03 -6.47 -1.17
CA ASP A 129 0.94 -7.86 -1.61
C ASP A 129 2.06 -8.67 -0.95
N ASP A 130 1.87 -9.98 -0.81
CA ASP A 130 2.97 -10.90 -0.52
C ASP A 130 3.87 -11.08 -1.77
N ALA A 131 4.99 -11.79 -1.61
CA ALA A 131 5.92 -12.09 -2.71
C ALA A 131 5.30 -12.91 -3.86
N PHE A 132 4.10 -13.48 -3.67
CA PHE A 132 3.37 -14.24 -4.68
C PHE A 132 2.28 -13.42 -5.38
N GLY A 133 2.12 -12.13 -5.02
CA GLY A 133 1.10 -11.24 -5.57
C GLY A 133 -0.27 -11.37 -4.91
N THR A 134 -0.35 -11.98 -3.72
CA THR A 134 -1.59 -12.09 -2.96
C THR A 134 -1.82 -10.80 -2.16
N PRO A 135 -2.99 -10.14 -2.29
CA PRO A 135 -3.36 -8.99 -1.46
C PRO A 135 -3.23 -9.28 0.05
N LEU A 136 -2.59 -8.37 0.77
CA LEU A 136 -2.47 -8.35 2.23
C LEU A 136 -3.29 -7.17 2.79
N GLY A 137 -4.55 -7.44 3.15
CA GLY A 137 -5.47 -6.43 3.69
C GLY A 137 -6.91 -6.63 3.20
N PRO A 138 -7.89 -5.89 3.75
CA PRO A 138 -9.24 -5.89 3.21
C PRO A 138 -9.24 -5.23 1.82
N GLU A 139 -9.92 -5.88 0.86
CA GLU A 139 -10.19 -5.34 -0.49
C GLU A 139 -11.06 -4.08 -0.44
#